data_AF-A0A939YEU2-F1
#
_entry.id   AF-A0A939YEU2-F1
#
_cell.length_a   1.000
_cell.length_b   1.000
_cell.length_c   1.000
_cell.angle_alpha   90.00
_cell.angle_beta   90.00
_cell.angle_gamma   90.00
#
_symmetry.space_group_name_H-M   'P 1'
#
loop_
_entity.id
_entity.type
_entity.pdbx_description
1 polymer ?
#
loop_
_entity_poly.entity_id
_entity_poly.type
_entity_poly.pdbx_seq_one_letter_code
_entity_poly.pdbx_strand_id
1 'polypeptide(L)'
;MYLTGKQAFALLAEGISDPRSVRYVMHSVYVGELAALIAGRMGLDPEYASVLGYLHDIGRKVDPANHMYAGYKYLKQKGYGEYAYICLTHSFLNNDIECICGELLSPESEGYAEVKELVSTREYTDYDRIIQTCDLLCLHSGGATLEERIADIESRKGTHAKSAYHRRAAFAQLEYIESRIGCSVYELYKYLKGADSVKKFLVVVDMQNDFIDGSLGSAEAAAIVKAAVKKIKEFEGGVFITLDTHHEDYLATAEGKKLPVVHCVKGTSGWELSPAISGALAKKQFTCVEKNTFGSLVLPGLIEKAAGESDFAIELIGLCTDICVVSNALILKAAFPERAISVDSACCAGVTPEKHAAALETMRSCQIDVL
;
A
#
# COMPACT_ATOMS: atom_id res chain seq x y z
N MET A 1 25.00 11.47 -22.58
CA MET A 1 23.64 12.05 -22.54
C MET A 1 23.09 11.72 -21.17
N TYR A 2 22.69 12.71 -20.37
CA TYR A 2 22.11 12.46 -19.06
C TYR A 2 20.66 12.02 -19.22
N LEU A 3 20.27 10.94 -18.55
CA LEU A 3 18.89 10.47 -18.51
C LEU A 3 18.14 11.22 -17.40
N THR A 4 16.95 11.71 -17.72
CA THR A 4 15.98 12.09 -16.69
C THR A 4 15.37 10.85 -16.05
N GLY A 5 14.84 10.98 -14.83
CA GLY A 5 14.13 9.89 -14.15
C GLY A 5 13.00 9.32 -15.01
N LYS A 6 12.28 10.18 -15.73
CA LYS A 6 11.20 9.78 -16.66
C LYS A 6 11.70 8.94 -17.83
N GLN A 7 12.84 9.30 -18.42
CA GLN A 7 13.43 8.54 -19.52
C GLN A 7 13.98 7.20 -19.05
N ALA A 8 14.63 7.16 -17.89
CA ALA A 8 15.12 5.92 -17.28
C ALA A 8 13.96 4.97 -16.94
N PHE A 9 12.88 5.48 -16.34
CA PHE A 9 11.68 4.70 -16.08
C PHE A 9 11.05 4.17 -17.37
N ALA A 10 10.93 4.99 -18.42
CA ALA A 10 10.41 4.54 -19.70
C ALA A 10 11.28 3.43 -20.31
N LEU A 11 12.60 3.50 -20.16
CA LEU A 11 13.53 2.48 -20.63
C LEU A 11 13.43 1.17 -19.82
N LEU A 12 13.22 1.27 -18.49
CA LEU A 12 12.94 0.14 -17.61
C LEU A 12 11.60 -0.52 -17.98
N ALA A 13 10.56 0.29 -18.24
CA ALA A 13 9.19 -0.17 -18.50
C ALA A 13 8.97 -0.69 -19.93
N GLU A 14 9.90 -0.43 -20.85
CA GLU A 14 9.78 -0.77 -22.27
C GLU A 14 9.63 -2.29 -22.50
N GLY A 15 8.51 -2.70 -23.11
CA GLY A 15 8.30 -4.07 -23.58
C GLY A 15 7.80 -5.06 -22.52
N ILE A 16 7.37 -4.59 -21.36
CA ILE A 16 6.81 -5.45 -20.30
C ILE A 16 5.40 -5.91 -20.67
N SER A 17 5.18 -7.22 -20.67
CA SER A 17 3.86 -7.83 -20.93
C SER A 17 3.49 -8.98 -20.00
N ASP A 18 4.42 -9.48 -19.17
CA ASP A 18 4.20 -10.64 -18.30
C ASP A 18 4.41 -10.35 -16.80
N PRO A 19 3.75 -11.10 -15.90
CA PRO A 19 3.79 -10.85 -14.45
C PRO A 19 5.17 -10.95 -13.79
N ARG A 20 6.09 -11.78 -14.31
CA ARG A 20 7.46 -11.87 -13.76
C ARG A 20 8.25 -10.62 -14.09
N SER A 21 8.02 -10.07 -15.28
CA SER A 21 8.62 -8.80 -15.69
C SER A 21 8.11 -7.62 -14.85
N VAL A 22 6.84 -7.65 -14.41
CA VAL A 22 6.30 -6.62 -13.48
C VAL A 22 7.05 -6.62 -12.14
N ARG A 23 7.42 -7.79 -11.60
CA ARG A 23 8.08 -7.89 -10.28
C ARG A 23 9.44 -7.18 -10.24
N TYR A 24 10.33 -7.41 -11.21
CA TYR A 24 11.66 -6.77 -11.17
C TYR A 24 11.58 -5.27 -11.45
N VAL A 25 10.56 -4.84 -12.19
CA VAL A 25 10.32 -3.43 -12.47
C VAL A 25 9.85 -2.73 -11.21
N MET A 26 8.90 -3.30 -10.48
CA MET A 26 8.48 -2.77 -9.18
C MET A 26 9.65 -2.75 -8.19
N HIS A 27 10.45 -3.82 -8.12
CA HIS A 27 11.69 -3.82 -7.34
C HIS A 27 12.60 -2.63 -7.69
N SER A 28 12.89 -2.44 -8.97
CA SER A 28 13.74 -1.33 -9.44
C SER A 28 13.13 0.04 -9.16
N VAL A 29 11.80 0.16 -9.19
CA VAL A 29 11.09 1.39 -8.81
C VAL A 29 11.33 1.72 -7.34
N TYR A 30 11.14 0.76 -6.42
CA TYR A 30 11.42 1.00 -4.99
C TYR A 30 12.88 1.31 -4.73
N VAL A 31 13.80 0.62 -5.40
CA VAL A 31 15.23 0.91 -5.31
C VAL A 31 15.50 2.35 -5.72
N GLY A 32 14.96 2.81 -6.85
CA GLY A 32 15.12 4.19 -7.31
C GLY A 32 14.52 5.24 -6.38
N GLU A 33 13.33 4.98 -5.82
CA GLU A 33 12.67 5.90 -4.89
C GLU A 33 13.40 6.00 -3.55
N LEU A 34 13.80 4.86 -2.97
CA LEU A 34 14.57 4.84 -1.74
C LEU A 34 15.94 5.50 -1.94
N ALA A 35 16.58 5.23 -3.07
CA ALA A 35 17.86 5.83 -3.43
C ALA A 35 17.77 7.36 -3.53
N ALA A 36 16.70 7.90 -4.13
CA ALA A 36 16.49 9.34 -4.19
C ALA A 36 16.33 9.97 -2.80
N LEU A 37 15.57 9.33 -1.91
CA LEU A 37 15.36 9.82 -0.53
C LEU A 37 16.68 9.83 0.26
N ILE A 38 17.46 8.76 0.16
CA ILE A 38 18.76 8.65 0.83
C ILE A 38 19.74 9.67 0.25
N ALA A 39 19.88 9.75 -1.07
CA ALA A 39 20.77 10.69 -1.75
C ALA A 39 20.45 12.14 -1.35
N GLY A 40 19.18 12.52 -1.36
CA GLY A 40 18.75 13.87 -0.94
C GLY A 40 19.14 14.20 0.49
N ARG A 41 19.03 13.25 1.43
CA ARG A 41 19.48 13.45 2.82
C ARG A 41 21.01 13.50 2.96
N MET A 42 21.73 12.81 2.08
CA MET A 42 23.19 12.86 2.03
C MET A 42 23.74 14.11 1.34
N GLY A 43 22.87 14.99 0.80
CA GLY A 43 23.27 16.16 0.02
C GLY A 43 23.75 15.84 -1.41
N LEU A 44 23.35 14.68 -1.94
CA LEU A 44 23.65 14.21 -3.29
C LEU A 44 22.45 14.45 -4.23
N ASP A 45 22.66 14.36 -5.54
CA ASP A 45 21.59 14.48 -6.55
C ASP A 45 20.58 13.31 -6.46
N PRO A 46 19.31 13.57 -6.06
CA PRO A 46 18.28 12.54 -5.95
C PRO A 46 17.82 11.98 -7.29
N GLU A 47 17.80 12.80 -8.36
CA GLU A 47 17.35 12.35 -9.67
C GLU A 47 18.36 11.36 -10.24
N TYR A 48 19.65 11.68 -10.15
CA TYR A 48 20.71 10.76 -10.56
C TYR A 48 20.65 9.43 -9.80
N ALA A 49 20.43 9.46 -8.48
CA ALA A 49 20.26 8.25 -7.66
C ALA A 49 19.05 7.41 -8.10
N SER A 50 17.90 8.06 -8.37
CA SER A 50 16.72 7.34 -8.89
C SER A 50 16.94 6.70 -10.25
N VAL A 51 17.64 7.40 -11.16
CA VAL A 51 18.00 6.86 -12.47
C VAL A 51 18.88 5.62 -12.33
N LEU A 52 19.89 5.65 -11.45
CA LEU A 52 20.72 4.48 -11.17
C LEU A 52 19.88 3.32 -10.61
N GLY A 53 18.97 3.60 -9.68
CA GLY A 53 18.07 2.59 -9.11
C GLY A 53 17.10 2.00 -10.14
N TYR A 54 16.54 2.79 -11.05
CA TYR A 54 15.70 2.25 -12.13
C TYR A 54 16.47 1.36 -13.11
N LEU A 55 17.77 1.59 -13.28
CA LEU A 55 18.57 0.92 -14.31
C LEU A 55 19.44 -0.22 -13.78
N HIS A 56 19.66 -0.33 -12.46
CA HIS A 56 20.61 -1.30 -11.90
C HIS A 56 20.34 -2.74 -12.35
N ASP A 57 19.08 -3.16 -12.39
CA ASP A 57 18.68 -4.53 -12.70
C ASP A 57 18.08 -4.66 -14.12
N ILE A 58 18.29 -3.68 -15.00
CA ILE A 58 17.66 -3.62 -16.32
C ILE A 58 18.03 -4.82 -17.20
N GLY A 59 19.17 -5.46 -16.96
CA GLY A 59 19.60 -6.63 -17.71
C GLY A 59 18.66 -7.84 -17.56
N ARG A 60 17.79 -7.88 -16.54
CA ARG A 60 16.76 -8.92 -16.45
C ARG A 60 15.82 -8.97 -17.63
N LYS A 61 15.62 -7.86 -18.34
CA LYS A 61 14.79 -7.83 -19.56
C LYS A 61 15.50 -8.43 -20.78
N VAL A 62 16.82 -8.57 -20.72
CA VAL A 62 17.67 -9.04 -21.82
C VAL A 62 18.09 -10.49 -21.59
N ASP A 63 18.69 -10.76 -20.43
CA ASP A 63 19.13 -12.07 -20.00
C ASP A 63 19.02 -12.15 -18.46
N PRO A 64 17.93 -12.73 -17.92
CA PRO A 64 17.75 -12.88 -16.48
C PRO A 64 18.88 -13.63 -15.77
N ALA A 65 19.50 -14.61 -16.44
CA ALA A 65 20.52 -15.46 -15.83
C ALA A 65 21.85 -14.71 -15.68
N ASN A 66 22.19 -13.86 -16.65
CA ASN A 66 23.39 -13.02 -16.65
C ASN A 66 23.06 -11.51 -16.59
N HIS A 67 22.03 -11.14 -15.83
CA HIS A 67 21.44 -9.79 -15.85
C HIS A 67 22.44 -8.67 -15.58
N MET A 68 23.44 -8.89 -14.71
CA MET A 68 24.48 -7.89 -14.44
C MET A 68 25.23 -7.49 -15.71
N TYR A 69 25.86 -8.47 -16.38
CA TYR A 69 26.66 -8.22 -17.58
C TYR A 69 25.80 -7.88 -18.80
N ALA A 70 24.61 -8.48 -18.91
CA ALA A 70 23.65 -8.15 -19.97
C ALA A 70 23.15 -6.70 -19.87
N GLY A 71 22.85 -6.22 -18.67
CA GLY A 71 22.44 -4.82 -18.43
C GLY A 71 23.54 -3.83 -18.77
N TYR A 72 24.77 -4.13 -18.37
CA TYR A 72 25.95 -3.34 -18.72
C TYR A 72 26.15 -3.22 -20.24
N LYS A 73 26.12 -4.36 -20.98
CA LYS A 73 26.22 -4.37 -22.45
C LYS A 73 25.08 -3.58 -23.08
N TYR A 74 23.85 -3.80 -22.61
CA TYR A 74 22.64 -3.16 -23.14
C TYR A 74 22.70 -1.64 -23.03
N LEU A 75 23.04 -1.11 -21.85
CA LEU A 75 23.14 0.34 -21.63
C LEU A 75 24.29 0.96 -22.43
N LYS A 76 25.44 0.28 -22.55
CA LYS A 76 26.54 0.74 -23.41
C LYS A 76 26.13 0.83 -24.87
N GLN A 77 25.45 -0.18 -25.42
CA GLN A 77 24.96 -0.19 -26.80
C GLN A 77 23.94 0.93 -27.08
N LYS A 78 23.14 1.32 -26.07
CA LYS A 78 22.18 2.43 -26.15
C LYS A 78 22.82 3.82 -25.95
N GLY A 79 24.12 3.91 -25.69
CA GLY A 79 24.83 5.17 -25.46
C GLY A 79 24.77 5.71 -24.02
N TYR A 80 24.35 4.88 -23.06
CA TYR A 80 24.19 5.20 -21.64
C TYR A 80 25.31 4.60 -20.77
N GLY A 81 26.54 4.64 -21.27
CA GLY A 81 27.70 4.00 -20.64
C GLY A 81 28.02 4.47 -19.21
N GLU A 82 27.65 5.70 -18.86
CA GLU A 82 27.79 6.24 -17.50
C GLU A 82 26.97 5.45 -16.47
N TYR A 83 25.74 5.06 -16.83
CA TYR A 83 24.83 4.30 -15.97
C TYR A 83 25.12 2.79 -16.01
N ALA A 84 25.79 2.31 -17.06
CA ALA A 84 26.03 0.88 -17.28
C ALA A 84 26.77 0.20 -16.13
N TYR A 85 27.66 0.93 -15.44
CA TYR A 85 28.47 0.38 -14.37
C TYR A 85 27.66 -0.06 -13.16
N ILE A 86 26.52 0.58 -12.86
CA ILE A 86 25.69 0.20 -11.71
C ILE A 86 25.07 -1.20 -11.89
N CYS A 87 24.88 -1.65 -13.13
CA CYS A 87 24.48 -3.02 -13.43
C CYS A 87 25.51 -4.07 -12.97
N LEU A 88 26.78 -3.67 -12.87
CA LEU A 88 27.83 -4.56 -12.37
C LEU A 88 27.99 -4.40 -10.86
N THR A 89 28.04 -3.17 -10.34
CA THR A 89 28.43 -2.92 -8.95
C THR A 89 27.32 -3.16 -7.92
N HIS A 90 26.03 -3.11 -8.29
CA HIS A 90 24.92 -3.22 -7.32
C HIS A 90 24.92 -4.54 -6.52
N SER A 91 25.47 -5.62 -7.07
CA SER A 91 25.46 -6.96 -6.46
C SER A 91 26.70 -7.28 -5.60
N PHE A 92 27.80 -6.53 -5.74
CA PHE A 92 29.07 -6.84 -5.08
C PHE A 92 29.42 -5.73 -4.09
N LEU A 93 29.51 -6.04 -2.81
CA LEU A 93 29.91 -5.06 -1.78
C LEU A 93 31.45 -4.98 -1.68
N ASN A 94 31.98 -3.98 -0.97
CA ASN A 94 33.41 -3.85 -0.63
C ASN A 94 34.40 -3.91 -1.81
N ASN A 95 33.99 -3.57 -3.04
CA ASN A 95 34.85 -3.70 -4.22
C ASN A 95 35.38 -5.14 -4.44
N ASP A 96 34.61 -6.14 -4.01
CA ASP A 96 35.03 -7.54 -3.98
C ASP A 96 34.00 -8.43 -4.68
N ILE A 97 34.42 -9.09 -5.77
CA ILE A 97 33.57 -10.00 -6.55
C ILE A 97 33.08 -11.21 -5.73
N GLU A 98 33.75 -11.53 -4.62
CA GLU A 98 33.33 -12.59 -3.70
C GLU A 98 32.34 -12.09 -2.63
N CYS A 99 32.15 -10.78 -2.49
CA CYS A 99 31.23 -10.19 -1.53
C CYS A 99 29.84 -9.98 -2.15
N ILE A 100 29.23 -11.07 -2.61
CA ILE A 100 27.91 -11.10 -3.26
C ILE A 100 26.88 -11.86 -2.41
N CYS A 101 25.62 -11.51 -2.57
CA CYS A 101 24.51 -12.22 -1.94
C CYS A 101 24.09 -13.48 -2.73
N GLY A 102 24.48 -14.66 -2.24
CA GLY A 102 24.13 -15.95 -2.83
C GLY A 102 25.37 -16.69 -3.36
N GLU A 103 25.19 -17.42 -4.47
CA GLU A 103 26.28 -18.13 -5.14
C GLU A 103 27.29 -17.16 -5.75
N LEU A 104 28.56 -17.57 -5.76
CA LEU A 104 29.62 -16.85 -6.43
C LEU A 104 29.40 -16.85 -7.94
N LEU A 105 29.77 -15.74 -8.59
CA LEU A 105 29.79 -15.70 -10.04
C LEU A 105 30.78 -16.75 -10.57
N SER A 106 30.31 -17.65 -11.43
CA SER A 106 31.13 -18.71 -12.00
C SER A 106 32.20 -18.11 -12.91
N PRO A 107 33.48 -18.55 -12.82
CA PRO A 107 34.54 -18.11 -13.73
C PRO A 107 34.27 -18.39 -15.22
N GLU A 108 33.38 -19.35 -15.51
CA GLU A 108 32.94 -19.72 -16.86
C GLU A 108 31.83 -18.81 -17.39
N SER A 109 31.27 -17.92 -16.56
CA SER A 109 30.19 -17.02 -16.96
C SER A 109 30.66 -16.00 -18.00
N GLU A 110 29.82 -15.69 -18.97
CA GLU A 110 30.12 -14.68 -19.98
C GLU A 110 30.37 -13.31 -19.31
N GLY A 111 31.52 -12.71 -19.59
CA GLY A 111 31.92 -11.42 -19.04
C GLY A 111 32.62 -11.48 -17.69
N TYR A 112 32.83 -12.65 -17.09
CA TYR A 112 33.44 -12.79 -15.76
C TYR A 112 34.74 -12.00 -15.59
N ALA A 113 35.66 -12.10 -16.55
CA ALA A 113 36.95 -11.40 -16.48
C ALA A 113 36.79 -9.87 -16.43
N GLU A 114 35.88 -9.33 -17.25
CA GLU A 114 35.60 -7.90 -17.30
C GLU A 114 34.88 -7.43 -16.02
N VAL A 115 33.91 -8.20 -15.53
CA VAL A 115 33.24 -7.90 -14.24
C VAL A 115 34.26 -7.89 -13.10
N LYS A 116 35.12 -8.91 -13.04
CA LYS A 116 36.17 -9.02 -12.00
C LYS A 116 37.12 -7.83 -12.04
N GLU A 117 37.60 -7.47 -13.22
CA GLU A 117 38.50 -6.32 -13.39
C GLU A 117 37.82 -5.03 -12.96
N LEU A 118 36.60 -4.77 -13.43
CA LEU A 118 35.88 -3.52 -13.15
C LEU A 118 35.49 -3.39 -11.67
N VAL A 119 34.98 -4.45 -11.04
CA VAL A 119 34.61 -4.46 -9.61
C VAL A 119 35.84 -4.20 -8.73
N SER A 120 36.99 -4.79 -9.10
CA SER A 120 38.21 -4.70 -8.29
C SER A 120 38.95 -3.37 -8.46
N THR A 121 38.75 -2.64 -9.56
CA THR A 121 39.54 -1.45 -9.90
C THR A 121 38.78 -0.13 -9.76
N ARG A 122 37.45 -0.14 -9.94
CA ARG A 122 36.62 1.06 -9.87
C ARG A 122 36.17 1.33 -8.45
N GLU A 123 36.69 2.38 -7.81
CA GLU A 123 36.25 2.80 -6.48
C GLU A 123 34.73 3.06 -6.43
N TYR A 124 34.05 2.48 -5.44
CA TYR A 124 32.62 2.67 -5.25
C TYR A 124 32.31 4.05 -4.69
N THR A 125 31.42 4.76 -5.38
CA THR A 125 30.92 6.06 -4.95
C THR A 125 29.84 5.92 -3.89
N ASP A 126 29.43 7.04 -3.27
CA ASP A 126 28.25 7.05 -2.41
C ASP A 126 26.99 6.55 -3.16
N TYR A 127 26.88 6.79 -4.47
CA TYR A 127 25.76 6.27 -5.26
C TYR A 127 25.80 4.74 -5.38
N ASP A 128 26.96 4.13 -5.60
CA ASP A 128 27.09 2.66 -5.64
C ASP A 128 26.63 2.06 -4.30
N ARG A 129 27.07 2.65 -3.18
CA ARG A 129 26.68 2.22 -1.83
C ARG A 129 25.18 2.37 -1.58
N ILE A 130 24.58 3.48 -2.01
CA ILE A 130 23.13 3.71 -1.90
C ILE A 130 22.36 2.63 -2.67
N ILE A 131 22.72 2.36 -3.93
CA ILE A 131 21.99 1.38 -4.75
C ILE A 131 22.16 -0.03 -4.19
N GLN A 132 23.36 -0.43 -3.79
CA GLN A 132 23.61 -1.72 -3.13
C GLN A 132 22.77 -1.89 -1.87
N THR A 133 22.68 -0.86 -1.02
CA THR A 133 21.81 -0.89 0.18
C THR A 133 20.34 -0.97 -0.21
N CYS A 134 19.89 -0.17 -1.18
CA CYS A 134 18.49 -0.17 -1.61
C CYS A 134 18.08 -1.49 -2.26
N ASP A 135 18.93 -2.11 -3.08
CA ASP A 135 18.68 -3.40 -3.72
C ASP A 135 18.52 -4.53 -2.68
N LEU A 136 19.36 -4.51 -1.64
CA LEU A 136 19.21 -5.44 -0.52
C LEU A 136 17.90 -5.23 0.23
N LEU A 137 17.49 -3.98 0.44
CA LEU A 137 16.36 -3.63 1.29
C LEU A 137 14.99 -3.60 0.58
N CYS A 138 14.96 -3.47 -0.74
CA CYS A 138 13.71 -3.38 -1.50
C CYS A 138 13.26 -4.77 -2.00
N LEU A 139 11.96 -5.01 -1.88
CA LEU A 139 11.21 -6.09 -2.52
C LEU A 139 10.38 -5.51 -3.66
N HIS A 140 9.79 -6.38 -4.48
CA HIS A 140 8.77 -5.96 -5.45
C HIS A 140 7.47 -5.43 -4.80
N SER A 141 7.35 -5.52 -3.48
CA SER A 141 6.18 -5.10 -2.68
C SER A 141 6.50 -3.97 -1.69
N GLY A 142 7.70 -3.36 -1.77
CA GLY A 142 8.11 -2.28 -0.87
C GLY A 142 9.39 -2.58 -0.09
N GLY A 143 9.65 -1.82 0.97
CA GLY A 143 10.83 -1.98 1.81
C GLY A 143 10.73 -3.18 2.77
N ALA A 144 11.87 -3.78 3.08
CA ALA A 144 12.04 -4.83 4.08
C ALA A 144 13.25 -4.50 4.97
N THR A 145 13.34 -5.15 6.13
CA THR A 145 14.54 -5.09 6.97
C THR A 145 15.66 -5.93 6.35
N LEU A 146 16.92 -5.58 6.67
CA LEU A 146 18.07 -6.34 6.22
C LEU A 146 18.01 -7.80 6.72
N GLU A 147 17.54 -8.01 7.94
CA GLU A 147 17.33 -9.32 8.55
C GLU A 147 16.31 -10.15 7.77
N GLU A 148 15.14 -9.59 7.44
CA GLU A 148 14.13 -10.26 6.63
C GLU A 148 14.68 -10.64 5.25
N ARG A 149 15.49 -9.76 4.66
CA ARG A 149 16.07 -9.98 3.32
C ARG A 149 17.14 -11.06 3.31
N ILE A 150 17.98 -11.10 4.34
CA ILE A 150 18.95 -12.18 4.52
C ILE A 150 18.21 -13.51 4.72
N ALA A 151 17.18 -13.54 5.57
CA ALA A 151 16.40 -14.74 5.83
C ALA A 151 15.67 -15.25 4.55
N ASP A 152 15.04 -14.35 3.79
CA ASP A 152 14.42 -14.66 2.50
C ASP A 152 15.43 -15.26 1.52
N ILE A 153 16.60 -14.64 1.35
CA ILE A 153 17.61 -15.12 0.41
C ILE A 153 18.17 -16.48 0.83
N GLU A 154 18.48 -16.67 2.12
CA GLU A 154 18.97 -17.95 2.64
C GLU A 154 17.93 -19.05 2.51
N SER A 155 16.63 -18.74 2.64
CA SER A 155 15.57 -19.72 2.43
C SER A 155 15.44 -20.18 0.98
N ARG A 156 15.71 -19.28 0.01
CA ARG A 156 15.56 -19.56 -1.44
C ARG A 156 16.82 -20.12 -2.09
N LYS A 157 17.99 -19.65 -1.67
CA LYS A 157 19.29 -19.99 -2.29
C LYS A 157 20.19 -20.84 -1.39
N GLY A 158 19.88 -20.94 -0.11
CA GLY A 158 20.75 -21.58 0.88
C GLY A 158 21.86 -20.65 1.38
N THR A 159 22.73 -21.21 2.21
CA THR A 159 23.91 -20.53 2.76
C THR A 159 25.17 -21.00 2.03
N HIS A 160 26.04 -20.07 1.63
CA HIS A 160 27.26 -20.34 0.89
C HIS A 160 28.51 -19.93 1.69
N ALA A 161 29.69 -20.33 1.21
CA ALA A 161 30.97 -20.12 1.90
C ALA A 161 31.24 -18.64 2.28
N LYS A 162 30.73 -17.69 1.50
CA LYS A 162 30.91 -16.24 1.71
C LYS A 162 29.69 -15.53 2.30
N SER A 163 28.60 -16.23 2.62
CA SER A 163 27.37 -15.61 3.16
C SER A 163 27.61 -14.82 4.44
N ALA A 164 28.46 -15.33 5.34
CA ALA A 164 28.81 -14.61 6.57
C ALA A 164 29.64 -13.34 6.32
N TYR A 165 30.47 -13.34 5.27
CA TYR A 165 31.24 -12.17 4.87
C TYR A 165 30.33 -11.10 4.26
N HIS A 166 29.48 -11.49 3.30
CA HIS A 166 28.48 -10.60 2.71
C HIS A 166 27.56 -10.00 3.79
N ARG A 167 27.07 -10.81 4.74
CA ARG A 167 26.23 -10.34 5.85
C ARG A 167 26.90 -9.21 6.63
N ARG A 168 28.15 -9.40 7.06
CA ARG A 168 28.89 -8.35 7.80
C ARG A 168 29.07 -7.08 6.96
N ALA A 169 29.37 -7.22 5.67
CA ALA A 169 29.50 -6.09 4.76
C ALA A 169 28.17 -5.32 4.61
N ALA A 170 27.05 -6.03 4.46
CA ALA A 170 25.72 -5.43 4.33
C ALA A 170 25.32 -4.62 5.58
N PHE A 171 25.56 -5.16 6.78
CA PHE A 171 25.31 -4.42 8.03
C PHE A 171 26.20 -3.19 8.16
N ALA A 172 27.50 -3.31 7.89
CA ALA A 172 28.42 -2.17 7.93
C ALA A 172 28.03 -1.08 6.91
N GLN A 173 27.51 -1.48 5.76
CA GLN A 173 27.05 -0.55 4.74
C GLN A 173 25.73 0.14 5.12
N LEU A 174 24.79 -0.58 5.74
CA LEU A 174 23.58 0.02 6.31
C LEU A 174 23.93 1.04 7.39
N GLU A 175 24.81 0.69 8.33
CA GLU A 175 25.30 1.61 9.37
C GLU A 175 25.95 2.87 8.76
N TYR A 176 26.76 2.70 7.71
CA TYR A 176 27.34 3.82 6.96
C TYR A 176 26.26 4.75 6.41
N ILE A 177 25.25 4.21 5.72
CA ILE A 177 24.16 5.02 5.15
C ILE A 177 23.36 5.73 6.26
N GLU A 178 22.97 5.01 7.31
CA GLU A 178 22.20 5.56 8.44
C GLU A 178 22.96 6.68 9.15
N SER A 179 24.28 6.53 9.34
CA SER A 179 25.13 7.58 9.92
C SER A 179 25.18 8.85 9.07
N ARG A 180 25.10 8.71 7.74
CA ARG A 180 25.14 9.82 6.78
C ARG A 180 23.81 10.55 6.65
N ILE A 181 22.68 9.86 6.81
CA ILE A 181 21.33 10.47 6.74
C ILE A 181 20.77 10.91 8.09
N GLY A 182 21.37 10.46 9.20
CA GLY A 182 21.00 10.85 10.56
C GLY A 182 19.69 10.24 11.08
N CYS A 183 19.21 9.17 10.45
CA CYS A 183 18.03 8.40 10.86
C CYS A 183 18.16 6.96 10.36
N SER A 184 17.27 6.07 10.83
CA SER A 184 17.21 4.75 10.23
C SER A 184 16.68 4.82 8.79
N VAL A 185 17.21 3.99 7.89
CA VAL A 185 16.69 3.89 6.51
C VAL A 185 15.24 3.42 6.51
N TYR A 186 14.85 2.58 7.47
CA TYR A 186 13.48 2.06 7.59
C TYR A 186 12.44 3.15 7.84
N GLU A 187 12.82 4.27 8.47
CA GLU A 187 11.93 5.42 8.64
C GLU A 187 11.57 6.11 7.32
N LEU A 188 12.35 5.87 6.25
CA LEU A 188 12.09 6.44 4.93
C LEU A 188 11.01 5.67 4.16
N TYR A 189 10.65 4.45 4.58
CA TYR A 189 9.68 3.61 3.86
C TYR A 189 8.30 4.25 3.75
N LYS A 190 7.91 5.08 4.72
CA LYS A 190 6.66 5.87 4.68
C LYS A 190 6.57 6.86 3.52
N TYR A 191 7.68 7.11 2.81
CA TYR A 191 7.75 8.01 1.67
C TYR A 191 7.89 7.28 0.32
N LEU A 192 8.05 5.95 0.31
CA LEU A 192 8.09 5.17 -0.92
C LEU A 192 6.70 5.13 -1.55
N LYS A 193 6.61 5.57 -2.81
CA LYS A 193 5.37 5.55 -3.58
C LYS A 193 5.18 4.15 -4.17
N GLY A 194 4.73 3.26 -3.30
CA GLY A 194 4.26 1.92 -3.63
C GLY A 194 4.53 0.90 -2.53
N ALA A 195 5.33 1.22 -1.50
CA ALA A 195 5.34 0.39 -0.30
C ALA A 195 3.98 0.67 0.37
N ASP A 196 3.06 -0.27 0.20
CA ASP A 196 1.65 -0.26 0.58
C ASP A 196 1.22 0.87 1.53
N SER A 197 0.58 1.91 0.99
CA SER A 197 -0.63 2.35 1.66
C SER A 197 -1.77 1.56 1.05
N VAL A 198 -2.09 0.40 1.63
CA VAL A 198 -3.43 -0.19 1.47
C VAL A 198 -4.39 0.97 1.68
N LYS A 199 -5.08 1.41 0.62
CA LYS A 199 -5.99 2.54 0.74
C LYS A 199 -7.05 2.16 1.77
N LYS A 200 -7.27 3.02 2.74
CA LYS A 200 -8.26 2.76 3.77
C LYS A 200 -9.53 3.50 3.41
N PHE A 201 -10.66 2.80 3.47
CA PHE A 201 -11.98 3.37 3.30
C PHE A 201 -12.80 3.17 4.57
N LEU A 202 -13.33 4.27 5.10
CA LEU A 202 -14.29 4.24 6.19
C LEU A 202 -15.69 4.40 5.61
N VAL A 203 -16.57 3.46 5.89
CA VAL A 203 -17.99 3.54 5.56
C VAL A 203 -18.76 3.90 6.83
N VAL A 204 -19.33 5.10 6.84
CA VAL A 204 -20.20 5.60 7.92
C VAL A 204 -21.64 5.36 7.52
N VAL A 205 -22.29 4.42 8.18
CA VAL A 205 -23.64 3.96 7.82
C VAL A 205 -24.69 4.76 8.60
N ASP A 206 -25.50 5.53 7.87
CA ASP A 206 -26.79 6.09 8.31
C ASP A 206 -26.77 6.82 9.66
N MET A 207 -25.71 7.61 9.93
CA MET A 207 -25.60 8.44 11.14
C MET A 207 -26.46 9.72 11.06
N GLN A 208 -27.73 9.55 10.74
CA GLN A 208 -28.75 10.59 10.54
C GLN A 208 -29.52 10.86 11.83
N ASN A 209 -30.11 12.06 11.95
CA ASN A 209 -30.84 12.48 13.15
C ASN A 209 -31.96 11.49 13.53
N ASP A 210 -32.74 11.03 12.55
CA ASP A 210 -33.86 10.12 12.81
C ASP A 210 -33.44 8.79 13.43
N PHE A 211 -32.21 8.30 13.19
CA PHE A 211 -31.70 7.06 13.78
C PHE A 211 -30.96 7.27 15.11
N ILE A 212 -30.68 8.51 15.49
CA ILE A 212 -29.93 8.82 16.71
C ILE A 212 -30.88 9.26 17.82
N ASP A 213 -31.62 10.36 17.60
CA ASP A 213 -32.50 10.98 18.59
C ASP A 213 -33.85 11.43 18.01
N GLY A 214 -34.12 11.14 16.73
CA GLY A 214 -35.39 11.40 16.07
C GLY A 214 -36.35 10.19 16.07
N SER A 215 -37.07 9.99 14.97
CA SER A 215 -38.24 9.10 14.92
C SER A 215 -37.94 7.62 15.20
N LEU A 216 -36.71 7.18 14.93
CA LEU A 216 -36.21 5.83 15.16
C LEU A 216 -34.94 5.83 16.05
N GLY A 217 -34.74 6.89 16.84
CA GLY A 217 -33.61 7.03 17.75
C GLY A 217 -33.65 6.05 18.93
N SER A 218 -32.49 5.78 19.51
CA SER A 218 -32.34 4.95 20.71
C SER A 218 -31.20 5.43 21.62
N ALA A 219 -31.22 5.01 22.88
CA ALA A 219 -30.15 5.32 23.83
C ALA A 219 -28.81 4.71 23.38
N GLU A 220 -28.85 3.52 22.79
CA GLU A 220 -27.72 2.82 22.23
C GLU A 220 -27.13 3.58 21.03
N ALA A 221 -27.98 4.07 20.11
CA ALA A 221 -27.55 4.86 18.97
C ALA A 221 -26.91 6.19 19.38
N ALA A 222 -27.52 6.90 20.34
CA ALA A 222 -26.95 8.13 20.87
C ALA A 222 -25.59 7.90 21.58
N ALA A 223 -25.41 6.76 22.25
CA ALA A 223 -24.19 6.45 23.00
C ALA A 223 -22.95 6.30 22.10
N ILE A 224 -23.10 5.82 20.86
CA ILE A 224 -21.96 5.59 19.96
C ILE A 224 -21.47 6.86 19.24
N VAL A 225 -22.26 7.95 19.24
CA VAL A 225 -21.97 9.17 18.45
C VAL A 225 -20.58 9.72 18.77
N LYS A 226 -20.19 9.75 20.05
CA LYS A 226 -18.86 10.23 20.46
C LYS A 226 -17.73 9.37 19.91
N ALA A 227 -17.89 8.04 19.92
CA ALA A 227 -16.91 7.10 19.40
C ALA A 227 -16.80 7.23 17.87
N ALA A 228 -17.93 7.28 17.17
CA ALA A 228 -17.99 7.50 15.73
C ALA A 228 -17.33 8.81 15.30
N VAL A 229 -17.59 9.92 16.01
CA VAL A 229 -16.94 11.22 15.76
C VAL A 229 -15.42 11.12 15.91
N LYS A 230 -14.96 10.44 16.97
CA LYS A 230 -13.52 10.24 17.19
C LYS A 230 -12.90 9.44 16.04
N LYS A 231 -13.52 8.31 15.67
CA LYS A 231 -13.09 7.47 14.56
C LYS A 231 -13.01 8.25 13.25
N ILE A 232 -14.06 8.99 12.89
CA ILE A 232 -14.08 9.81 11.66
C ILE A 232 -12.92 10.80 11.66
N LYS A 233 -12.67 11.52 12.76
CA LYS A 233 -11.58 12.51 12.86
C LYS A 233 -10.21 11.88 12.69
N GLU A 234 -9.96 10.77 13.36
CA GLU A 234 -8.67 10.06 13.38
C GLU A 234 -8.42 9.24 12.11
N PHE A 235 -9.47 8.88 11.36
CA PHE A 235 -9.33 8.03 10.18
C PHE A 235 -8.59 8.74 9.04
N GLU A 236 -7.49 8.15 8.59
CA GLU A 236 -6.71 8.59 7.44
C GLU A 236 -7.07 7.72 6.22
N GLY A 237 -7.83 8.28 5.29
CA GLY A 237 -8.31 7.56 4.11
C GLY A 237 -9.54 8.20 3.47
N GLY A 238 -10.14 7.50 2.51
CA GLY A 238 -11.40 7.93 1.88
C GLY A 238 -12.59 7.63 2.79
N VAL A 239 -13.58 8.52 2.81
CA VAL A 239 -14.79 8.34 3.62
C VAL A 239 -16.01 8.24 2.71
N PHE A 240 -16.80 7.20 2.91
CA PHE A 240 -18.11 7.03 2.29
C PHE A 240 -19.19 7.08 3.37
N ILE A 241 -20.31 7.71 3.05
CA ILE A 241 -21.43 7.85 3.98
C ILE A 241 -22.67 7.35 3.28
N THR A 242 -23.33 6.34 3.84
CA THR A 242 -24.66 5.99 3.37
C THR A 242 -25.70 6.86 4.06
N LEU A 243 -26.71 7.26 3.31
CA LEU A 243 -27.86 7.99 3.82
C LEU A 243 -29.10 7.21 3.44
N ASP A 244 -29.80 6.71 4.43
CA ASP A 244 -31.15 6.22 4.22
C ASP A 244 -32.03 7.37 3.75
N THR A 245 -32.73 7.17 2.65
CA THR A 245 -33.39 8.24 1.91
C THR A 245 -34.74 7.76 1.43
N HIS A 246 -35.77 8.30 2.07
CA HIS A 246 -37.17 8.05 1.74
C HIS A 246 -37.86 9.29 1.19
N HIS A 247 -39.06 9.09 0.68
CA HIS A 247 -39.90 10.13 0.09
C HIS A 247 -41.31 10.08 0.69
N GLU A 248 -42.18 11.01 0.27
CA GLU A 248 -43.53 11.18 0.80
C GLU A 248 -44.39 9.90 0.70
N ASP A 249 -44.08 9.01 -0.25
CA ASP A 249 -44.76 7.74 -0.47
C ASP A 249 -44.26 6.59 0.42
N TYR A 250 -43.40 6.86 1.41
CA TYR A 250 -42.79 5.84 2.28
C TYR A 250 -43.80 4.81 2.81
N LEU A 251 -44.94 5.26 3.34
CA LEU A 251 -45.97 4.36 3.92
C LEU A 251 -46.62 3.42 2.88
N ALA A 252 -46.51 3.72 1.59
CA ALA A 252 -46.98 2.84 0.52
C ALA A 252 -45.96 1.76 0.14
N THR A 253 -44.68 1.92 0.51
CA THR A 253 -43.60 0.97 0.21
C THR A 253 -43.74 -0.34 0.99
N ALA A 254 -42.97 -1.36 0.61
CA ALA A 254 -42.94 -2.63 1.33
C ALA A 254 -42.37 -2.48 2.75
N GLU A 255 -41.40 -1.57 2.92
CA GLU A 255 -40.81 -1.27 4.21
C GLU A 255 -41.78 -0.50 5.09
N GLY A 256 -42.37 0.60 4.61
CA GLY A 256 -43.31 1.42 5.38
C GLY A 256 -44.58 0.67 5.82
N LYS A 257 -44.97 -0.39 5.12
CA LYS A 257 -46.05 -1.29 5.57
C LYS A 257 -45.64 -2.17 6.75
N LYS A 258 -44.36 -2.51 6.88
CA LYS A 258 -43.82 -3.35 7.97
C LYS A 258 -43.28 -2.51 9.13
N LEU A 259 -42.81 -1.31 8.85
CA LEU A 259 -42.33 -0.30 9.79
C LEU A 259 -43.08 1.01 9.50
N PRO A 260 -44.32 1.19 10.02
CA PRO A 260 -45.15 2.36 9.71
C PRO A 260 -44.74 3.60 10.52
N VAL A 261 -43.45 3.91 10.52
CA VAL A 261 -42.85 5.09 11.16
C VAL A 261 -42.10 5.87 10.09
N VAL A 262 -42.59 7.05 9.74
CA VAL A 262 -41.95 7.92 8.74
C VAL A 262 -40.62 8.41 9.30
N HIS A 263 -39.56 8.21 8.54
CA HIS A 263 -38.20 8.59 8.90
C HIS A 263 -37.38 8.90 7.65
N CYS A 264 -36.27 9.61 7.81
CA CYS A 264 -35.27 9.87 6.78
C CYS A 264 -35.86 10.37 5.45
N VAL A 265 -36.93 11.18 5.52
CA VAL A 265 -37.55 11.77 4.33
C VAL A 265 -36.64 12.87 3.80
N LYS A 266 -36.25 12.77 2.53
CA LYS A 266 -35.28 13.67 1.91
C LYS A 266 -35.65 15.14 2.10
N GLY A 267 -34.70 15.93 2.59
CA GLY A 267 -34.87 17.37 2.84
C GLY A 267 -35.51 17.73 4.19
N THR A 268 -35.86 16.75 5.01
CA THR A 268 -36.26 16.99 6.41
C THR A 268 -35.04 17.00 7.33
N SER A 269 -35.18 17.59 8.52
CA SER A 269 -34.12 17.57 9.54
C SER A 269 -33.78 16.16 10.00
N GLY A 270 -34.74 15.24 10.01
CA GLY A 270 -34.53 13.83 10.36
C GLY A 270 -33.59 13.11 9.40
N TRP A 271 -33.63 13.47 8.11
CA TRP A 271 -32.76 12.91 7.06
C TRP A 271 -31.32 13.45 7.10
N GLU A 272 -31.08 14.62 7.70
CA GLU A 272 -29.74 15.16 7.77
C GLU A 272 -28.83 14.33 8.68
N LEU A 273 -27.53 14.34 8.39
CA LEU A 273 -26.53 13.79 9.31
C LEU A 273 -26.59 14.51 10.66
N SER A 274 -26.32 13.79 11.74
CA SER A 274 -26.16 14.42 13.05
C SER A 274 -25.15 15.57 12.98
N PRO A 275 -25.44 16.73 13.62
CA PRO A 275 -24.52 17.87 13.63
C PRO A 275 -23.11 17.51 14.09
N ALA A 276 -22.98 16.56 15.03
CA ALA A 276 -21.68 16.10 15.51
C ALA A 276 -20.89 15.34 14.43
N ILE A 277 -21.57 14.52 13.64
CA ILE A 277 -21.00 13.73 12.54
C ILE A 277 -20.65 14.65 11.37
N SER A 278 -21.57 15.52 10.96
CA SER A 278 -21.31 16.56 9.95
C SER A 278 -20.12 17.44 10.34
N GLY A 279 -20.04 17.86 11.60
CA GLY A 279 -18.90 18.62 12.13
C GLY A 279 -17.57 17.87 12.11
N ALA A 280 -17.59 16.53 12.30
CA ALA A 280 -16.40 15.69 12.18
C ALA A 280 -15.90 15.58 10.73
N LEU A 281 -16.81 15.68 9.77
CA LEU A 281 -16.55 15.55 8.33
C LEU A 281 -16.15 16.87 7.66
N ALA A 282 -16.40 18.02 8.28
CA ALA A 282 -16.20 19.35 7.68
C ALA A 282 -14.79 19.62 7.11
N LYS A 283 -13.77 18.88 7.56
CA LYS A 283 -12.38 18.98 7.07
C LYS A 283 -11.91 17.78 6.24
N LYS A 284 -12.83 16.90 5.83
CA LYS A 284 -12.53 15.68 5.08
C LYS A 284 -13.27 15.69 3.75
N GLN A 285 -12.65 15.08 2.75
CA GLN A 285 -13.37 14.69 1.54
C GLN A 285 -14.16 13.42 1.85
N PHE A 286 -15.46 13.44 1.55
CA PHE A 286 -16.33 12.29 1.71
C PHE A 286 -17.30 12.20 0.53
N THR A 287 -17.83 11.00 0.30
CA THR A 287 -18.84 10.73 -0.73
C THR A 287 -20.13 10.28 -0.04
N CYS A 288 -21.23 11.00 -0.27
CA CYS A 288 -22.55 10.57 0.15
C CYS A 288 -23.15 9.57 -0.84
N VAL A 289 -23.81 8.55 -0.29
CA VAL A 289 -24.47 7.48 -1.03
C VAL A 289 -25.89 7.37 -0.50
N GLU A 290 -26.82 8.07 -1.15
CA GLU A 290 -28.24 7.94 -0.87
C GLU A 290 -28.72 6.54 -1.27
N LYS A 291 -29.44 5.87 -0.37
CA LYS A 291 -30.04 4.55 -0.60
C LYS A 291 -31.50 4.58 -0.14
N ASN A 292 -32.35 3.81 -0.80
CA ASN A 292 -33.77 3.66 -0.48
C ASN A 292 -34.08 2.28 0.14
N THR A 293 -33.05 1.59 0.63
CA THR A 293 -33.13 0.25 1.23
C THR A 293 -31.95 0.06 2.20
N PHE A 294 -31.87 -1.07 2.88
CA PHE A 294 -30.92 -1.31 3.97
C PHE A 294 -29.44 -1.26 3.52
N GLY A 295 -29.10 -1.94 2.43
CA GLY A 295 -27.74 -2.00 1.88
C GLY A 295 -27.63 -1.29 0.52
N SER A 296 -26.49 -0.66 0.25
CA SER A 296 -26.25 0.06 -1.00
C SER A 296 -25.54 -0.82 -2.03
N LEU A 297 -26.21 -1.10 -3.15
CA LEU A 297 -25.61 -1.83 -4.28
C LEU A 297 -24.65 -0.97 -5.12
N VAL A 298 -24.70 0.36 -4.98
CA VAL A 298 -23.80 1.26 -5.71
C VAL A 298 -22.50 1.53 -4.95
N LEU A 299 -22.50 1.36 -3.62
CA LEU A 299 -21.35 1.61 -2.76
C LEU A 299 -20.09 0.83 -3.19
N PRO A 300 -20.15 -0.49 -3.53
CA PRO A 300 -18.97 -1.21 -4.00
C PRO A 300 -18.31 -0.56 -5.22
N GLY A 301 -19.08 -0.20 -6.24
CA GLY A 301 -18.54 0.44 -7.45
C GLY A 301 -17.91 1.80 -7.19
N LEU A 302 -18.41 2.55 -6.21
CA LEU A 302 -17.82 3.83 -5.80
C LEU A 302 -16.49 3.63 -5.06
N ILE A 303 -16.41 2.62 -4.18
CA ILE A 303 -15.17 2.25 -3.49
C ILE A 303 -14.13 1.76 -4.49
N GLU A 304 -14.51 0.86 -5.42
CA GLU A 304 -13.63 0.35 -6.47
C GLU A 304 -13.07 1.50 -7.33
N LYS A 305 -13.92 2.44 -7.73
CA LYS A 305 -13.50 3.63 -8.48
C LYS A 305 -12.52 4.50 -7.70
N ALA A 306 -12.72 4.68 -6.39
CA ALA A 306 -11.81 5.46 -5.54
C ALA A 306 -10.48 4.71 -5.27
N ALA A 307 -10.54 3.38 -5.20
CA ALA A 307 -9.37 2.52 -5.07
C ALA A 307 -8.50 2.57 -6.32
N GLY A 308 -9.11 2.52 -7.51
CA GLY A 308 -8.39 2.32 -8.77
C GLY A 308 -7.73 0.95 -8.78
N GLU A 309 -6.45 0.89 -9.18
CA GLU A 309 -5.67 -0.34 -9.19
C GLU A 309 -4.97 -0.66 -7.86
N SER A 310 -5.10 0.23 -6.85
CA SER A 310 -4.47 0.06 -5.54
C SER A 310 -5.17 -1.00 -4.69
N ASP A 311 -4.41 -1.70 -3.84
CA ASP A 311 -5.00 -2.49 -2.75
C ASP A 311 -5.72 -1.58 -1.74
N PHE A 312 -6.74 -2.11 -1.08
CA PHE A 312 -7.55 -1.37 -0.13
C PHE A 312 -8.20 -2.25 0.94
N ALA A 313 -8.51 -1.61 2.07
CA ALA A 313 -9.25 -2.19 3.18
C ALA A 313 -10.45 -1.31 3.52
N ILE A 314 -11.52 -1.94 3.99
CA ILE A 314 -12.76 -1.26 4.37
C ILE A 314 -13.01 -1.46 5.87
N GLU A 315 -13.39 -0.38 6.53
CA GLU A 315 -13.88 -0.39 7.90
C GLU A 315 -15.28 0.23 7.93
N LEU A 316 -16.22 -0.42 8.61
CA LEU A 316 -17.60 0.04 8.76
C LEU A 316 -17.88 0.50 10.19
N ILE A 317 -18.64 1.59 10.31
CA ILE A 317 -19.25 2.09 11.55
C ILE A 317 -20.69 2.54 11.29
N GLY A 318 -21.50 2.72 12.33
CA GLY A 318 -22.80 3.40 12.22
C GLY A 318 -24.01 2.57 12.67
N LEU A 319 -25.15 2.82 12.05
CA LEU A 319 -26.48 2.42 12.53
C LEU A 319 -27.35 1.78 11.45
N CYS A 320 -28.29 0.89 11.78
CA CYS A 320 -28.24 -0.01 12.93
C CYS A 320 -27.37 -1.23 12.60
N THR A 321 -26.65 -1.79 13.58
CA THR A 321 -25.74 -2.92 13.38
C THR A 321 -26.43 -4.10 12.71
N ASP A 322 -27.64 -4.42 13.16
CA ASP A 322 -28.47 -5.55 12.75
C ASP A 322 -29.33 -5.31 11.50
N ILE A 323 -29.21 -4.14 10.87
CA ILE A 323 -29.96 -3.80 9.66
C ILE A 323 -29.00 -3.27 8.60
N CYS A 324 -28.69 -1.98 8.60
CA CYS A 324 -27.96 -1.34 7.51
C CYS A 324 -26.46 -1.66 7.55
N VAL A 325 -25.84 -1.73 8.74
CA VAL A 325 -24.40 -2.04 8.84
C VAL A 325 -24.12 -3.45 8.34
N VAL A 326 -24.81 -4.47 8.87
CA VAL A 326 -24.65 -5.86 8.41
C VAL A 326 -25.00 -6.01 6.93
N SER A 327 -26.05 -5.34 6.44
CA SER A 327 -26.43 -5.40 5.01
C SER A 327 -25.33 -4.85 4.11
N ASN A 328 -24.77 -3.68 4.42
CA ASN A 328 -23.66 -3.10 3.65
C ASN A 328 -22.39 -3.94 3.78
N ALA A 329 -22.07 -4.44 4.98
CA ALA A 329 -20.90 -5.27 5.23
C ALA A 329 -20.92 -6.56 4.39
N LEU A 330 -22.07 -7.24 4.33
CA LEU A 330 -22.24 -8.47 3.53
C LEU A 330 -22.21 -8.19 2.03
N ILE A 331 -22.79 -7.09 1.56
CA ILE A 331 -22.69 -6.67 0.15
C ILE A 331 -21.23 -6.41 -0.22
N LEU A 332 -20.49 -5.68 0.62
CA LEU A 332 -19.08 -5.38 0.38
C LEU A 332 -18.23 -6.65 0.40
N LYS A 333 -18.49 -7.60 1.32
CA LYS A 333 -17.78 -8.88 1.34
C LYS A 333 -18.07 -9.73 0.11
N ALA A 334 -19.31 -9.72 -0.38
CA ALA A 334 -19.66 -10.40 -1.62
C ALA A 334 -18.99 -9.76 -2.85
N ALA A 335 -18.90 -8.42 -2.89
CA ALA A 335 -18.25 -7.69 -3.97
C ALA A 335 -16.71 -7.81 -3.93
N PHE A 336 -16.13 -7.91 -2.73
CA PHE A 336 -14.69 -7.90 -2.50
C PHE A 336 -14.25 -9.08 -1.62
N PRO A 337 -14.32 -10.32 -2.14
CA PRO A 337 -14.11 -11.53 -1.33
C PRO A 337 -12.73 -11.59 -0.66
N GLU A 338 -11.69 -11.09 -1.35
CA GLU A 338 -10.30 -11.13 -0.91
C GLU A 338 -9.84 -9.88 -0.14
N ARG A 339 -10.68 -8.84 -0.01
CA ARG A 339 -10.29 -7.61 0.67
C ARG A 339 -10.54 -7.71 2.17
N ALA A 340 -9.68 -7.05 2.95
CA ALA A 340 -9.89 -6.88 4.37
C ALA A 340 -11.11 -5.98 4.61
N ILE A 341 -12.10 -6.51 5.34
CA ILE A 341 -13.31 -5.80 5.73
C ILE A 341 -13.48 -5.98 7.22
N SER A 342 -13.68 -4.85 7.91
CA SER A 342 -13.84 -4.82 9.35
C SER A 342 -15.02 -3.95 9.78
N VAL A 343 -15.52 -4.19 10.99
CA VAL A 343 -16.56 -3.40 11.64
C VAL A 343 -16.07 -3.05 13.04
N ASP A 344 -16.03 -1.76 13.38
CA ASP A 344 -15.72 -1.33 14.75
C ASP A 344 -17.00 -1.39 15.59
N SER A 345 -17.05 -2.41 16.47
CA SER A 345 -18.23 -2.69 17.29
C SER A 345 -18.55 -1.55 18.26
N ALA A 346 -17.54 -0.85 18.77
CA ALA A 346 -17.71 0.28 19.69
C ALA A 346 -18.25 1.54 19.00
N CYS A 347 -18.20 1.59 17.66
CA CYS A 347 -18.77 2.64 16.83
C CYS A 347 -20.08 2.21 16.15
N CYS A 348 -20.72 1.13 16.63
CA CYS A 348 -21.94 0.57 16.08
C CYS A 348 -22.98 0.31 17.17
N ALA A 349 -24.25 0.52 16.87
CA ALA A 349 -25.35 0.12 17.76
C ALA A 349 -26.47 -0.55 16.96
N GLY A 350 -27.00 -1.65 17.49
CA GLY A 350 -28.17 -2.31 16.94
C GLY A 350 -29.46 -1.76 17.54
N VAL A 351 -30.60 -2.21 17.03
CA VAL A 351 -31.92 -1.86 17.57
C VAL A 351 -32.06 -2.29 19.04
N THR A 352 -31.40 -3.38 19.42
CA THR A 352 -31.18 -3.77 20.81
C THR A 352 -29.74 -4.29 20.99
N PRO A 353 -29.20 -4.35 22.22
CA PRO A 353 -27.89 -4.95 22.48
C PRO A 353 -27.78 -6.41 22.00
N GLU A 354 -28.85 -7.20 22.13
CA GLU A 354 -28.88 -8.60 21.68
C GLU A 354 -28.81 -8.70 20.15
N LYS A 355 -29.56 -7.85 19.45
CA LYS A 355 -29.53 -7.81 17.98
C LYS A 355 -28.20 -7.30 17.46
N HIS A 356 -27.61 -6.31 18.12
CA HIS A 356 -26.25 -5.86 17.85
C HIS A 356 -25.26 -7.03 17.90
N ALA A 357 -25.25 -7.79 19.00
CA ALA A 357 -24.37 -8.94 19.16
C ALA A 357 -24.62 -10.03 18.09
N ALA A 358 -25.88 -10.35 17.79
CA ALA A 358 -26.22 -11.34 16.76
C ALA A 358 -25.75 -10.92 15.35
N ALA A 359 -25.84 -9.63 15.03
CA ALA A 359 -25.37 -9.11 13.75
C ALA A 359 -23.84 -9.17 13.64
N LEU A 360 -23.12 -8.81 14.71
CA LEU A 360 -21.67 -8.97 14.75
C LEU A 360 -21.24 -10.43 14.53
N GLU A 361 -21.95 -11.40 15.13
CA GLU A 361 -21.66 -12.83 14.96
C GLU A 361 -21.93 -13.32 13.53
N THR A 362 -22.97 -12.78 12.90
CA THR A 362 -23.25 -13.02 11.47
C THR A 362 -22.09 -12.52 10.61
N MET A 363 -21.56 -11.33 10.90
CA MET A 363 -20.42 -10.78 10.17
C MET A 363 -19.14 -11.60 10.38
N ARG A 364 -18.86 -12.07 11.60
CA ARG A 364 -17.75 -12.99 11.87
C ARG A 364 -17.85 -14.27 11.05
N SER A 365 -19.06 -14.85 10.94
CA SER A 365 -19.31 -16.04 10.11
C SER A 365 -18.96 -15.83 8.63
N CYS A 366 -19.06 -14.60 8.15
CA CYS A 366 -18.72 -14.19 6.79
C CYS A 366 -17.27 -13.70 6.63
N GLN A 367 -16.38 -13.97 7.61
CA GLN A 367 -14.98 -13.53 7.59
C GLN A 367 -14.83 -12.01 7.49
N ILE A 368 -15.71 -11.28 8.19
CA ILE A 368 -15.58 -9.84 8.42
C ILE A 368 -15.04 -9.68 9.84
N ASP A 369 -13.94 -8.94 9.97
CA ASP A 369 -13.29 -8.72 11.25
C ASP A 369 -14.14 -7.79 12.12
N VAL A 370 -14.44 -8.19 13.34
CA VAL A 370 -15.13 -7.31 14.30
C VAL A 370 -14.12 -6.87 15.36
N LEU A 371 -13.84 -5.57 15.36
CA LEU A 371 -12.84 -4.87 16.18
C LEU A 371 -13.38 -4.48 17.55
#